data_AF-A0A965V8A0-F1
#
_entry.id   AF-A0A965V8A0-F1
#
_cell.length_a   1.000
_cell.length_b   1.000
_cell.length_c   1.000
_cell.angle_alpha   90.00
_cell.angle_beta   90.00
_cell.angle_gamma   90.00
#
_symmetry.space_group_name_H-M   'P 1'
#
loop_
_entity.id
_entity.type
_entity.pdbx_description
1 polymer ?
#
loop_
_entity_poly.entity_id
_entity_poly.type
_entity_poly.pdbx_seq_one_letter_code
_entity_poly.pdbx_strand_id
1 'polypeptide(L)'
;MIMMRRSALILAFIGAPLTAQSVVGYTPANADRQKAAEQAAIARPDPARASVMSKALSDGPHVAGTDGQARTRDYVIAQMKAMGIETDVKQYDIWMPHPTSVQVWRMGKTPKALNLKEGPVASDPTSSKYPETLPINGYSGSGDVTAEVIYVNYGLIEDYATLDSLGISVKGKIVMARYGRSFRGIKAREAEKHGAKALLIYSDPQDDGYVVGDVYPEGAYRPSQGIQRGSVMNGDGDPSTPGYASVKGAPRLALDKMDVPHIPVVPISYGNAGELLRDVRGGVLPRGWQGGLPFRYHVGPGPVMAR
;
A
#
# COMPACT_ATOMS: atom_id res chain seq x y z
N MET A 1 -43.82 -43.59 73.65
CA MET A 1 -42.65 -44.29 73.06
C MET A 1 -43.10 -45.01 71.79
N ILE A 2 -43.09 -44.33 70.64
CA ILE A 2 -43.24 -44.96 69.31
C ILE A 2 -42.33 -44.17 68.34
N MET A 3 -41.24 -44.82 67.92
CA MET A 3 -40.38 -44.43 66.80
C MET A 3 -41.16 -44.54 65.48
N MET A 4 -40.91 -43.64 64.51
CA MET A 4 -40.39 -44.07 63.19
C MET A 4 -40.19 -42.93 62.18
N ARG A 5 -38.99 -43.01 61.58
CA ARG A 5 -38.62 -42.74 60.17
C ARG A 5 -38.65 -41.30 59.67
N ARG A 6 -37.45 -40.70 59.65
CA ARG A 6 -37.07 -39.64 58.72
C ARG A 6 -36.96 -40.24 57.32
N SER A 7 -37.85 -39.84 56.41
CA SER A 7 -37.72 -40.12 54.98
C SER A 7 -36.90 -38.99 54.35
N ALA A 8 -35.74 -39.33 53.80
CA ALA A 8 -34.94 -38.41 53.00
C ALA A 8 -35.55 -38.31 51.60
N LEU A 9 -35.93 -37.10 51.18
CA LEU A 9 -36.37 -36.81 49.82
C LEU A 9 -35.12 -36.64 48.94
N ILE A 10 -34.86 -37.60 48.05
CA ILE A 10 -33.84 -37.47 47.01
C ILE A 10 -34.47 -36.68 45.86
N LEU A 11 -34.02 -35.43 45.67
CA LEU A 11 -34.35 -34.64 44.50
C LEU A 11 -33.57 -35.19 43.30
N ALA A 12 -34.24 -35.93 42.42
CA ALA A 12 -33.68 -36.33 41.13
C ALA A 12 -33.72 -35.12 40.18
N PHE A 13 -32.58 -34.49 39.94
CA PHE A 13 -32.42 -33.55 38.84
C PHE A 13 -32.53 -34.31 37.52
N ILE A 14 -33.67 -34.21 36.84
CA ILE A 14 -33.82 -34.64 35.46
C ILE A 14 -33.09 -33.60 34.60
N GLY A 15 -31.83 -33.87 34.27
CA GLY A 15 -31.11 -33.12 33.26
C GLY A 15 -31.74 -33.40 31.91
N ALA A 16 -32.49 -32.44 31.36
CA ALA A 16 -32.91 -32.50 29.97
C ALA A 16 -31.64 -32.51 29.10
N PRO A 17 -31.45 -33.49 28.21
CA PRO A 17 -30.30 -33.46 27.32
C PRO A 17 -30.42 -32.23 26.44
N LEU A 18 -29.42 -31.33 26.53
CA LEU A 18 -29.19 -30.29 25.54
C LEU A 18 -29.09 -30.99 24.19
N THR A 19 -30.12 -30.84 23.37
CA THR A 19 -30.10 -31.35 22.00
C THR A 19 -29.03 -30.54 21.27
N ALA A 20 -27.93 -31.20 20.92
CA ALA A 20 -26.88 -30.60 20.12
C ALA A 20 -27.54 -30.04 18.85
N GLN A 21 -27.35 -28.74 18.62
CA GLN A 21 -27.92 -28.04 17.47
C GLN A 21 -27.55 -28.82 16.21
N SER A 22 -28.55 -29.38 15.54
CA SER A 22 -28.34 -30.17 14.33
C SER A 22 -27.86 -29.24 13.23
N VAL A 23 -26.83 -29.64 12.50
CA VAL A 23 -26.33 -28.85 11.38
C VAL A 23 -27.41 -28.90 10.29
N VAL A 24 -28.07 -27.76 10.07
CA VAL A 24 -29.20 -27.65 9.14
C VAL A 24 -28.75 -28.09 7.74
N GLY A 25 -29.55 -28.92 7.07
CA GLY A 25 -29.24 -29.45 5.74
C GLY A 25 -28.37 -30.72 5.74
N TYR A 26 -27.99 -31.26 6.90
CA TYR A 26 -27.22 -32.50 7.02
C TYR A 26 -27.99 -33.60 7.73
N THR A 27 -27.88 -34.84 7.25
CA THR A 27 -28.19 -36.02 8.06
C THR A 27 -27.20 -36.09 9.25
N PRO A 28 -27.57 -36.66 10.41
CA PRO A 28 -26.68 -36.75 11.57
C PRO A 28 -25.28 -37.28 11.25
N ALA A 29 -25.18 -38.39 10.51
CA ALA A 29 -23.89 -38.97 10.12
C ALA A 29 -23.03 -38.09 9.20
N ASN A 30 -23.65 -37.20 8.42
CA ASN A 30 -22.91 -36.23 7.60
C ASN A 30 -22.50 -35.02 8.44
N ALA A 31 -23.33 -34.60 9.39
CA ALA A 31 -22.97 -33.54 10.33
C ALA A 31 -21.75 -33.92 11.17
N ASP A 32 -21.67 -35.16 11.65
CA ASP A 32 -20.51 -35.65 12.41
C ASP A 32 -19.25 -35.71 11.55
N ARG A 33 -19.36 -36.18 10.29
CA ARG A 33 -18.25 -36.16 9.33
C ARG A 33 -17.76 -34.75 9.04
N GLN A 34 -18.67 -33.78 8.87
CA GLN A 34 -18.29 -32.39 8.65
C GLN A 34 -17.60 -31.79 9.87
N LYS A 35 -18.15 -32.00 11.07
CA LYS A 35 -17.52 -31.53 12.31
C LYS A 35 -16.13 -32.11 12.51
N ALA A 36 -15.94 -33.40 12.22
CA ALA A 36 -14.63 -34.03 12.28
C ALA A 36 -13.64 -33.44 11.26
N ALA A 37 -14.09 -33.21 10.02
CA ALA A 37 -13.27 -32.58 8.98
C ALA A 37 -12.91 -31.13 9.34
N GLU A 38 -13.85 -30.36 9.87
CA GLU A 38 -13.66 -28.98 10.34
C GLU A 38 -12.65 -28.93 11.50
N GLN A 39 -12.84 -29.76 12.53
CA GLN A 39 -11.89 -29.85 13.64
C GLN A 39 -10.48 -30.23 13.15
N ALA A 40 -10.38 -31.18 12.23
CA ALA A 40 -9.11 -31.56 11.61
C ALA A 40 -8.50 -30.43 10.77
N ALA A 41 -9.32 -29.62 10.08
CA ALA A 41 -8.84 -28.48 9.29
C ALA A 41 -8.35 -27.34 10.19
N ILE A 42 -9.07 -27.01 11.27
CA ILE A 42 -8.70 -25.98 12.24
C ILE A 42 -7.40 -26.32 12.97
N ALA A 43 -7.16 -27.61 13.25
CA ALA A 43 -5.97 -28.06 13.96
C ALA A 43 -4.69 -28.13 13.09
N ARG A 44 -4.79 -27.96 11.77
CA ARG A 44 -3.65 -28.13 10.82
C ARG A 44 -2.73 -26.91 10.67
N PRO A 45 -3.20 -25.66 10.65
CA PRO A 45 -2.33 -24.49 10.58
C PRO A 45 -1.35 -24.47 11.75
N ASP A 46 -0.07 -24.33 11.42
CA ASP A 46 1.03 -24.28 12.39
C ASP A 46 1.75 -22.92 12.28
N PRO A 47 1.74 -22.10 13.34
CA PRO A 47 2.45 -20.82 13.37
C PRO A 47 3.96 -20.93 13.07
N ALA A 48 4.61 -22.04 13.45
CA ALA A 48 6.03 -22.25 13.17
C ALA A 48 6.28 -22.40 11.66
N ARG A 49 5.44 -23.17 10.96
CA ARG A 49 5.50 -23.29 9.49
C ARG A 49 5.20 -21.98 8.79
N ALA A 50 4.19 -21.24 9.26
CA ALA A 50 3.88 -19.91 8.72
C ALA A 50 5.06 -18.94 8.89
N SER A 51 5.75 -18.97 10.04
CA SER A 51 6.94 -18.16 10.29
C SER A 51 8.09 -18.50 9.33
N VAL A 52 8.34 -19.79 9.08
CA VAL A 52 9.37 -20.22 8.11
C VAL A 52 9.05 -19.75 6.70
N MET A 53 7.80 -19.91 6.25
CA MET A 53 7.37 -19.44 4.92
C MET A 53 7.46 -17.93 4.79
N SER A 54 7.01 -17.20 5.82
CA SER A 54 7.09 -15.73 5.86
C SER A 54 8.54 -15.26 5.70
N LYS A 55 9.48 -15.82 6.49
CA LYS A 55 10.90 -15.50 6.40
C LYS A 55 11.49 -15.77 5.01
N ALA A 56 11.13 -16.89 4.39
CA ALA A 56 11.65 -17.24 3.06
C ALA A 56 11.13 -16.28 1.98
N LEU A 57 9.85 -15.89 2.06
CA LEU A 57 9.22 -14.98 1.11
C LEU A 57 9.66 -13.53 1.33
N SER A 58 9.94 -13.12 2.57
CA SER A 58 10.32 -11.76 2.95
C SER A 58 11.83 -11.53 3.03
N ASP A 59 12.66 -12.49 2.62
CA ASP A 59 14.12 -12.40 2.80
C ASP A 59 14.75 -11.20 2.06
N GLY A 60 14.17 -10.81 0.92
CA GLY A 60 14.64 -9.67 0.14
C GLY A 60 13.64 -9.22 -0.93
N PRO A 61 13.90 -8.08 -1.59
CA PRO A 61 12.99 -7.52 -2.59
C PRO A 61 12.62 -8.51 -3.69
N HIS A 62 11.33 -8.54 -4.04
CA HIS A 62 10.76 -9.44 -5.05
C HIS A 62 9.73 -8.72 -5.92
N VAL A 63 10.12 -7.55 -6.44
CA VAL A 63 9.32 -6.75 -7.38
C VAL A 63 8.95 -7.62 -8.59
N ALA A 64 7.71 -7.54 -9.06
CA ALA A 64 7.26 -8.30 -10.21
C ALA A 64 8.21 -8.13 -11.40
N GLY A 65 8.45 -9.20 -12.17
CA GLY A 65 9.35 -9.17 -13.33
C GLY A 65 10.85 -9.21 -13.01
N THR A 66 11.25 -9.29 -11.74
CA THR A 66 12.67 -9.39 -11.33
C THR A 66 13.06 -10.81 -10.91
N ASP A 67 14.36 -11.08 -10.85
CA ASP A 67 14.91 -12.33 -10.30
C ASP A 67 14.45 -12.60 -8.86
N GLY A 68 14.21 -11.55 -8.08
CA GLY A 68 13.65 -11.65 -6.73
C GLY A 68 12.23 -12.25 -6.74
N GLN A 69 11.39 -11.88 -7.71
CA GLN A 69 10.07 -12.48 -7.87
C GLN A 69 10.14 -13.90 -8.45
N ALA A 70 11.08 -14.18 -9.35
CA ALA A 70 11.30 -15.54 -9.84
C ALA A 70 11.68 -16.50 -8.69
N ARG A 71 12.55 -16.05 -7.79
CA ARG A 71 12.92 -16.81 -6.58
C ARG A 71 11.72 -17.10 -5.67
N THR A 72 10.87 -16.11 -5.38
CA THR A 72 9.69 -16.34 -4.54
C THR A 72 8.63 -17.20 -5.24
N ARG A 73 8.44 -17.04 -6.55
CA ARG A 73 7.62 -17.95 -7.39
C ARG A 73 8.09 -19.40 -7.24
N ASP A 74 9.38 -19.65 -7.42
CA ASP A 74 9.94 -21.01 -7.38
C ASP A 74 9.82 -21.62 -5.98
N TYR A 75 9.99 -20.82 -4.94
CA TYR A 75 9.72 -21.24 -3.56
C TYR A 75 8.27 -21.70 -3.37
N VAL A 76 7.28 -20.90 -3.81
CA VAL A 76 5.86 -21.24 -3.68
C VAL A 76 5.53 -22.52 -4.45
N ILE A 77 6.01 -22.66 -5.69
CA ILE A 77 5.81 -23.87 -6.50
C ILE A 77 6.38 -25.10 -5.79
N ALA A 78 7.57 -25.00 -5.21
CA ALA A 78 8.18 -26.09 -4.46
C ALA A 78 7.35 -26.47 -3.22
N GLN A 79 6.83 -25.49 -2.48
CA GLN A 79 5.96 -25.75 -1.33
C GLN A 79 4.64 -26.43 -1.74
N MET A 80 4.00 -25.98 -2.82
CA MET A 80 2.76 -26.59 -3.31
C MET A 80 2.97 -28.04 -3.73
N LYS A 81 4.04 -28.32 -4.49
CA LYS A 81 4.41 -29.69 -4.88
C LYS A 81 4.70 -30.59 -3.67
N ALA A 82 5.43 -30.07 -2.67
CA ALA A 82 5.72 -30.81 -1.44
C ALA A 82 4.45 -31.15 -0.63
N MET A 83 3.40 -30.34 -0.76
CA MET A 83 2.08 -30.61 -0.16
C MET A 83 1.21 -31.57 -0.98
N GLY A 84 1.69 -32.05 -2.13
CA GLY A 84 0.92 -32.91 -3.03
C GLY A 84 -0.14 -32.15 -3.84
N ILE A 85 0.01 -30.84 -4.00
CA ILE A 85 -0.91 -30.01 -4.79
C ILE A 85 -0.48 -30.03 -6.26
N GLU A 86 -1.40 -30.40 -7.15
CA GLU A 86 -1.21 -30.27 -8.60
C GLU A 86 -0.96 -28.80 -8.96
N THR A 87 0.16 -28.50 -9.62
CA THR A 87 0.66 -27.14 -9.79
C THR A 87 1.04 -26.87 -11.23
N ASP A 88 0.38 -25.88 -11.84
CA ASP A 88 0.67 -25.37 -13.17
C ASP A 88 1.21 -23.93 -13.12
N VAL A 89 2.11 -23.60 -14.05
CA VAL A 89 2.66 -22.24 -14.21
C VAL A 89 2.18 -21.68 -15.54
N LYS A 90 1.58 -20.48 -15.50
CA LYS A 90 1.20 -19.70 -16.69
C LYS A 90 2.03 -18.42 -16.74
N GLN A 91 2.58 -18.12 -17.91
CA GLN A 91 3.35 -16.92 -18.17
C GLN A 91 2.54 -15.94 -19.03
N TYR A 92 2.64 -14.67 -18.69
CA TYR A 92 2.12 -13.54 -19.46
C TYR A 92 3.24 -12.51 -19.61
N ASP A 93 3.34 -11.94 -20.80
CA ASP A 93 4.30 -10.87 -21.09
C ASP A 93 3.57 -9.54 -20.85
N ILE A 94 3.69 -8.96 -19.66
CA ILE A 94 2.92 -7.76 -19.28
C ILE A 94 3.74 -6.49 -19.52
N TRP A 95 3.10 -5.42 -20.00
CA TRP A 95 3.73 -4.11 -19.99
C TRP A 95 3.81 -3.57 -18.55
N MET A 96 5.02 -3.53 -17.99
CA MET A 96 5.26 -3.00 -16.65
C MET A 96 6.60 -2.26 -16.64
N PRO A 97 6.60 -0.92 -16.52
CA PRO A 97 7.83 -0.14 -16.55
C PRO A 97 8.64 -0.33 -15.26
N HIS A 98 9.95 -0.56 -15.41
CA HIS A 98 10.92 -0.52 -14.32
C HIS A 98 11.70 0.80 -14.37
N PRO A 99 11.83 1.52 -13.24
CA PRO A 99 12.59 2.77 -13.22
C PRO A 99 14.08 2.51 -13.45
N THR A 100 14.70 3.34 -14.29
CA THR A 100 16.16 3.37 -14.47
C THR A 100 16.83 4.44 -13.59
N SER A 101 16.11 5.54 -13.31
CA SER A 101 16.56 6.61 -12.42
C SER A 101 15.36 7.34 -11.80
N VAL A 102 15.56 7.87 -10.61
CA VAL A 102 14.63 8.81 -9.97
C VAL A 102 15.43 9.78 -9.12
N GLN A 103 15.15 11.06 -9.25
CA GLN A 103 15.75 12.13 -8.47
C GLN A 103 14.68 13.16 -8.15
N VAL A 104 14.78 13.76 -6.96
CA VAL A 104 13.98 14.93 -6.60
C VAL A 104 14.95 15.93 -5.99
N TRP A 105 14.88 17.17 -6.47
CA TRP A 105 15.71 18.25 -6.00
C TRP A 105 14.84 19.35 -5.42
N ARG A 106 15.30 19.93 -4.32
CA ARG A 106 14.87 21.25 -3.90
C ARG A 106 15.75 22.27 -4.61
N MET A 107 15.13 23.12 -5.42
CA MET A 107 15.82 24.14 -6.21
C MET A 107 15.86 25.47 -5.44
N GLY A 108 16.85 26.31 -5.75
CA GLY A 108 17.07 27.59 -5.11
C GLY A 108 18.49 28.09 -5.38
N LYS A 109 18.99 29.04 -4.56
CA LYS A 109 20.38 29.52 -4.65
C LYS A 109 21.40 28.39 -4.51
N THR A 110 21.09 27.41 -3.66
CA THR A 110 21.88 26.21 -3.44
C THR A 110 20.98 25.00 -3.67
N PRO A 111 20.92 24.46 -4.90
CA PRO A 111 20.13 23.26 -5.19
C PRO A 111 20.57 22.09 -4.30
N LYS A 112 19.60 21.35 -3.76
CA LYS A 112 19.83 20.20 -2.87
C LYS A 112 19.08 18.99 -3.40
N ALA A 113 19.82 17.93 -3.74
CA ALA A 113 19.23 16.63 -4.00
C ALA A 113 18.61 16.09 -2.70
N LEU A 114 17.37 15.61 -2.77
CA LEU A 114 16.73 14.94 -1.65
C LEU A 114 17.21 13.49 -1.57
N ASN A 115 17.39 12.98 -0.34
CA ASN A 115 17.75 11.59 -0.15
C ASN A 115 16.50 10.71 -0.31
N LEU A 116 16.43 9.98 -1.42
CA LEU A 116 15.31 9.08 -1.73
C LEU A 116 15.52 7.65 -1.21
N LYS A 117 16.50 7.44 -0.32
CA LYS A 117 16.72 6.15 0.34
C LYS A 117 15.99 6.08 1.68
N GLU A 118 15.48 4.90 1.99
CA GLU A 118 14.87 4.57 3.30
C GLU A 118 15.96 4.28 4.35
N GLY A 119 17.11 3.75 3.90
CA GLY A 119 18.29 3.55 4.73
C GLY A 119 18.23 2.31 5.63
N PRO A 120 19.38 1.95 6.25
CA PRO A 120 19.48 0.80 7.13
C PRO A 120 18.78 1.04 8.48
N VAL A 121 18.17 0.00 9.02
CA VAL A 121 17.64 -0.06 10.38
C VAL A 121 18.45 -1.07 11.17
N ALA A 122 19.09 -0.62 12.26
CA ALA A 122 20.07 -1.43 12.99
C ALA A 122 19.51 -2.75 13.57
N SER A 123 18.24 -2.75 13.98
CA SER A 123 17.54 -3.94 14.49
C SER A 123 16.97 -4.85 13.40
N ASP A 124 17.03 -4.43 12.13
CA ASP A 124 16.51 -5.18 10.99
C ASP A 124 17.60 -5.38 9.92
N PRO A 125 18.27 -6.52 9.92
CA PRO A 125 19.28 -6.85 8.92
C PRO A 125 18.76 -6.84 7.48
N THR A 126 17.45 -7.07 7.26
CA THR A 126 16.88 -7.13 5.91
C THR A 126 16.80 -5.76 5.24
N SER A 127 16.75 -4.68 6.04
CA SER A 127 16.74 -3.28 5.57
C SER A 127 17.98 -2.88 4.77
N SER A 128 19.08 -3.62 4.88
CA SER A 128 20.35 -3.29 4.21
C SER A 128 21.02 -4.48 3.51
N LYS A 129 20.40 -5.65 3.54
CA LYS A 129 20.91 -6.87 2.91
C LYS A 129 20.90 -6.80 1.38
N TYR A 130 19.96 -6.05 0.80
CA TYR A 130 19.77 -5.91 -0.65
C TYR A 130 19.72 -4.45 -1.07
N PRO A 131 20.06 -4.12 -2.34
CA PRO A 131 19.83 -2.79 -2.87
C PRO A 131 18.37 -2.37 -2.75
N GLU A 132 18.15 -1.12 -2.35
CA GLU A 132 16.81 -0.55 -2.26
C GLU A 132 16.16 -0.45 -3.66
N THR A 133 14.87 -0.76 -3.73
CA THR A 133 14.08 -0.51 -4.94
C THR A 133 13.90 0.99 -5.11
N LEU A 134 14.11 1.53 -6.31
CA LEU A 134 13.91 2.96 -6.56
C LEU A 134 12.47 3.38 -6.18
N PRO A 135 12.28 4.52 -5.50
CA PRO A 135 10.95 4.98 -5.10
C PRO A 135 10.24 5.67 -6.26
N ILE A 136 9.63 4.86 -7.14
CA ILE A 136 8.68 5.34 -8.13
C ILE A 136 7.31 4.72 -7.88
N ASN A 137 6.25 5.44 -8.21
CA ASN A 137 4.93 4.80 -8.30
C ASN A 137 4.84 4.00 -9.62
N GLY A 138 4.36 2.77 -9.54
CA GLY A 138 4.25 1.89 -10.71
C GLY A 138 3.33 2.51 -11.76
N TYR A 139 3.70 2.41 -13.04
CA TYR A 139 3.04 3.06 -14.19
C TYR A 139 3.12 4.60 -14.22
N SER A 140 4.00 5.21 -13.42
CA SER A 140 4.33 6.63 -13.56
C SER A 140 4.81 6.97 -14.98
N GLY A 141 4.44 8.15 -15.47
CA GLY A 141 5.05 8.75 -16.64
C GLY A 141 6.54 9.05 -16.41
N SER A 142 7.28 9.26 -17.50
CA SER A 142 8.68 9.68 -17.48
C SER A 142 8.80 11.17 -17.81
N GLY A 143 9.76 11.87 -17.21
CA GLY A 143 9.99 13.28 -17.50
C GLY A 143 10.99 13.94 -16.55
N ASP A 144 11.41 15.14 -16.93
CA ASP A 144 12.26 16.05 -16.15
C ASP A 144 11.53 17.39 -16.10
N VAL A 145 11.14 17.82 -14.91
CA VAL A 145 10.23 18.95 -14.71
C VAL A 145 10.79 19.82 -13.62
N THR A 146 11.09 21.08 -13.90
CA THR A 146 11.37 22.08 -12.86
C THR A 146 10.21 23.06 -12.75
N ALA A 147 9.56 23.14 -11.60
CA ALA A 147 8.46 24.08 -11.37
C ALA A 147 8.26 24.42 -9.88
N GLU A 148 7.40 25.40 -9.61
CA GLU A 148 6.98 25.71 -8.25
C GLU A 148 6.17 24.57 -7.66
N VAL A 149 6.36 24.36 -6.36
CA VAL A 149 5.63 23.38 -5.57
C VAL A 149 4.32 23.97 -5.07
N ILE A 150 3.23 23.20 -5.21
CA ILE A 150 1.90 23.52 -4.67
C ILE A 150 1.36 22.34 -3.87
N TYR A 151 0.86 22.60 -2.66
CA TYR A 151 0.26 21.60 -1.79
C TYR A 151 -1.25 21.50 -2.04
N VAL A 152 -1.74 20.28 -2.27
CA VAL A 152 -3.13 20.03 -2.69
C VAL A 152 -3.89 19.11 -1.74
N ASN A 153 -3.52 19.09 -0.46
CA ASN A 153 -4.14 18.18 0.52
C ASN A 153 -3.98 16.71 0.12
N TYR A 154 -5.07 15.97 -0.06
CA TYR A 154 -5.03 14.59 -0.52
C TYR A 154 -5.03 14.49 -2.06
N GLY A 155 -5.12 15.61 -2.79
CA GLY A 155 -5.15 15.61 -4.25
C GLY A 155 -6.38 14.91 -4.81
N LEU A 156 -7.52 15.04 -4.15
CA LEU A 156 -8.79 14.49 -4.60
C LEU A 156 -9.61 15.52 -5.39
N ILE A 157 -10.69 15.08 -6.02
CA ILE A 157 -11.55 15.94 -6.85
C ILE A 157 -12.03 17.16 -6.06
N GLU A 158 -12.44 16.94 -4.80
CA GLU A 158 -12.88 17.99 -3.87
C GLU A 158 -11.75 18.94 -3.45
N ASP A 159 -10.50 18.47 -3.45
CA ASP A 159 -9.35 19.32 -3.13
C ASP A 159 -9.09 20.31 -4.26
N TYR A 160 -9.12 19.85 -5.51
CA TYR A 160 -8.99 20.71 -6.67
C TYR A 160 -10.18 21.69 -6.79
N ALA A 161 -11.42 21.23 -6.54
CA ALA A 161 -12.58 22.13 -6.51
C ALA A 161 -12.44 23.23 -5.44
N THR A 162 -11.85 22.90 -4.28
CA THR A 162 -11.53 23.89 -3.25
C THR A 162 -10.49 24.90 -3.75
N LEU A 163 -9.41 24.45 -4.40
CA LEU A 163 -8.41 25.35 -4.99
C LEU A 163 -9.00 26.28 -6.06
N ASP A 164 -9.87 25.74 -6.93
CA ASP A 164 -10.56 26.50 -7.96
C ASP A 164 -11.44 27.60 -7.34
N SER A 165 -12.17 27.29 -6.26
CA SER A 165 -12.97 28.29 -5.52
C SER A 165 -12.14 29.42 -4.89
N LEU A 166 -10.86 29.15 -4.63
CA LEU A 166 -9.89 30.11 -4.10
C LEU A 166 -9.10 30.82 -5.21
N GLY A 167 -9.36 30.51 -6.48
CA GLY A 167 -8.64 31.05 -7.63
C GLY A 167 -7.19 30.57 -7.73
N ILE A 168 -6.86 29.42 -7.13
CA ILE A 168 -5.50 28.86 -7.09
C ILE A 168 -5.39 27.77 -8.16
N SER A 169 -4.45 27.94 -9.11
CA SER A 169 -4.22 26.96 -10.18
C SER A 169 -2.96 26.11 -9.94
N VAL A 170 -3.08 24.80 -10.21
CA VAL A 170 -1.94 23.85 -10.23
C VAL A 170 -1.30 23.70 -11.61
N LYS A 171 -1.84 24.39 -12.63
CA LYS A 171 -1.37 24.25 -14.01
C LYS A 171 0.09 24.67 -14.12
N GLY A 172 0.92 23.78 -14.69
CA GLY A 172 2.35 24.03 -14.84
C GLY A 172 3.17 23.84 -13.57
N LYS A 173 2.60 23.32 -12.47
CA LYS A 173 3.26 23.17 -11.17
C LYS A 173 3.64 21.73 -10.87
N ILE A 174 4.52 21.55 -9.88
CA ILE A 174 4.72 20.26 -9.22
C ILE A 174 3.74 20.19 -8.05
N VAL A 175 2.79 19.28 -8.15
CA VAL A 175 1.77 19.07 -7.13
C VAL A 175 2.33 18.18 -6.03
N MET A 176 2.07 18.50 -4.77
CA MET A 176 2.39 17.66 -3.63
C MET A 176 1.10 17.28 -2.89
N ALA A 177 0.85 15.97 -2.79
CA ALA A 177 -0.34 15.41 -2.18
C ALA A 177 0.02 14.37 -1.09
N ARG A 178 -0.87 14.22 -0.13
CA ARG A 178 -0.81 13.19 0.90
C ARG A 178 -1.38 11.88 0.40
N TYR A 179 -0.79 10.76 0.80
CA TYR A 179 -1.45 9.45 0.73
C TYR A 179 -2.71 9.40 1.59
N GLY A 180 -3.60 8.44 1.32
CA GLY A 180 -4.83 8.22 2.07
C GLY A 180 -6.09 8.75 1.37
N ARG A 181 -7.24 8.49 2.00
CA ARG A 181 -8.62 8.85 1.59
C ARG A 181 -9.14 8.23 0.29
N SER A 182 -8.30 8.06 -0.72
CA SER A 182 -8.63 7.42 -1.99
C SER A 182 -7.41 6.71 -2.58
N PHE A 183 -7.65 5.87 -3.59
CA PHE A 183 -6.60 5.21 -4.35
C PHE A 183 -5.64 6.23 -4.98
N ARG A 184 -4.33 5.98 -4.93
CA ARG A 184 -3.31 6.92 -5.36
C ARG A 184 -3.35 7.26 -6.85
N GLY A 185 -3.84 6.35 -7.71
CA GLY A 185 -4.05 6.62 -9.13
C GLY A 185 -5.07 7.73 -9.40
N ILE A 186 -6.02 7.95 -8.48
CA ILE A 186 -6.96 9.08 -8.55
C ILE A 186 -6.19 10.40 -8.42
N LYS A 187 -5.23 10.47 -7.50
CA LYS A 187 -4.39 11.67 -7.29
C LYS A 187 -3.57 12.00 -8.53
N ALA A 188 -2.98 10.98 -9.16
CA ALA A 188 -2.24 11.12 -10.42
C ALA A 188 -3.14 11.64 -11.55
N ARG A 189 -4.31 11.02 -11.74
CA ARG A 189 -5.28 11.43 -12.76
C ARG A 189 -5.76 12.85 -12.56
N GLU A 190 -6.13 13.23 -11.34
CA GLU A 190 -6.62 14.59 -11.09
C GLU A 190 -5.49 15.63 -11.23
N ALA A 191 -4.26 15.33 -10.78
CA ALA A 191 -3.12 16.23 -11.00
C ALA A 191 -2.89 16.49 -12.49
N GLU A 192 -2.86 15.42 -13.30
CA GLU A 192 -2.69 15.51 -14.75
C GLU A 192 -3.84 16.25 -15.43
N LYS A 193 -5.09 15.93 -15.08
CA LYS A 193 -6.31 16.59 -15.59
C LYS A 193 -6.32 18.10 -15.34
N HIS A 194 -5.79 18.56 -14.20
CA HIS A 194 -5.69 19.99 -13.86
C HIS A 194 -4.39 20.64 -14.38
N GLY A 195 -3.60 19.90 -15.19
CA GLY A 195 -2.44 20.43 -15.90
C GLY A 195 -1.18 20.55 -15.06
N ALA A 196 -1.08 19.82 -13.94
CA ALA A 196 0.18 19.67 -13.22
C ALA A 196 1.24 19.02 -14.12
N LYS A 197 2.51 19.27 -13.83
CA LYS A 197 3.62 18.71 -14.60
C LYS A 197 4.25 17.48 -13.95
N ALA A 198 4.15 17.37 -12.64
CA ALA A 198 4.52 16.17 -11.89
C ALA A 198 3.73 16.12 -10.57
N LEU A 199 3.69 14.94 -9.97
CA LEU A 199 3.07 14.69 -8.68
C LEU A 199 4.09 14.07 -7.72
N LEU A 200 4.29 14.72 -6.58
CA LEU A 200 4.97 14.15 -5.42
C LEU A 200 3.92 13.67 -4.41
N ILE A 201 4.03 12.43 -3.94
CA ILE A 201 3.11 11.87 -2.96
C ILE A 201 3.86 11.47 -1.70
N TYR A 202 3.36 11.82 -0.51
CA TYR A 202 3.99 11.43 0.75
C TYR A 202 2.97 10.89 1.76
N SER A 203 3.41 10.03 2.68
CA SER A 203 2.61 9.60 3.84
C SER A 203 2.75 10.64 4.95
N ASP A 204 1.73 11.46 5.16
CA ASP A 204 1.77 12.50 6.18
C ASP A 204 1.75 11.90 7.59
N PRO A 205 2.57 12.40 8.55
CA PRO A 205 2.58 11.86 9.91
C PRO A 205 1.22 11.90 10.61
N GLN A 206 0.31 12.79 10.19
CA GLN A 206 -1.06 12.86 10.70
C GLN A 206 -1.86 11.58 10.45
N ASP A 207 -1.55 10.85 9.37
CA ASP A 207 -2.25 9.65 8.93
C ASP A 207 -1.38 8.39 9.09
N ASP A 208 -0.05 8.49 8.95
CA ASP A 208 0.89 7.39 9.00
C ASP A 208 2.29 7.87 9.43
N GLY A 209 2.51 7.97 10.74
CA GLY A 209 3.77 8.38 11.35
C GLY A 209 3.62 8.72 12.83
N TYR A 210 4.55 9.51 13.36
CA TYR A 210 4.69 9.79 14.81
C TYR A 210 3.47 10.48 15.47
N VAL A 211 2.52 11.04 14.70
CA VAL A 211 1.29 11.61 15.31
C VAL A 211 0.32 10.49 15.68
N VAL A 212 0.39 9.35 14.99
CA VAL A 212 -0.51 8.21 15.22
C VAL A 212 0.08 7.23 16.25
N GLY A 213 1.40 7.08 16.30
CA GLY A 213 2.09 6.30 17.33
C GLY A 213 3.57 6.10 17.02
N ASP A 214 4.21 5.19 17.77
CA ASP A 214 5.64 4.90 17.62
C ASP A 214 5.97 4.41 16.20
N VAL A 215 7.04 4.98 15.66
CA VAL A 215 7.51 4.65 14.31
C VAL A 215 8.44 3.45 14.34
N TYR A 216 8.58 2.77 13.20
CA TYR A 216 9.53 1.67 13.07
C TYR A 216 10.98 2.15 13.34
N PRO A 217 11.81 1.39 14.09
CA PRO A 217 11.56 0.02 14.59
C PRO A 217 10.82 -0.11 15.93
N GLU A 218 10.58 0.97 16.66
CA GLU A 218 9.93 0.92 17.98
C GLU A 218 8.43 0.59 17.88
N GLY A 219 7.77 1.00 16.79
CA GLY A 219 6.36 0.72 16.53
C GLY A 219 6.04 0.45 15.06
N ALA A 220 4.75 0.39 14.76
CA ALA A 220 4.25 -0.03 13.44
C ALA A 220 4.11 1.12 12.43
N TYR A 221 4.25 2.38 12.87
CA TYR A 221 4.03 3.53 12.01
C TYR A 221 5.26 3.90 11.18
N ARG A 222 5.05 4.61 10.07
CA ARG A 222 6.12 4.92 9.13
C ARG A 222 7.22 5.81 9.75
N PRO A 223 8.51 5.49 9.56
CA PRO A 223 9.61 6.36 9.95
C PRO A 223 9.85 7.50 8.95
N SER A 224 10.68 8.47 9.32
CA SER A 224 10.85 9.73 8.56
C SER A 224 11.41 9.58 7.16
N GLN A 225 12.17 8.52 6.92
CA GLN A 225 12.69 8.18 5.60
C GLN A 225 11.84 7.15 4.87
N GLY A 226 10.82 6.55 5.50
CA GLY A 226 9.99 5.51 4.89
C GLY A 226 9.20 6.02 3.68
N ILE A 227 9.16 5.24 2.60
CA ILE A 227 8.52 5.64 1.34
C ILE A 227 7.48 4.60 0.92
N GLN A 228 6.24 5.05 0.75
CA GLN A 228 5.16 4.19 0.27
C GLN A 228 5.18 4.14 -1.27
N ARG A 229 5.64 3.01 -1.83
CA ARG A 229 5.52 2.69 -3.27
C ARG A 229 4.12 2.13 -3.59
N GLY A 230 3.77 2.06 -4.87
CA GLY A 230 2.52 1.44 -5.33
C GLY A 230 2.11 1.89 -6.74
N SER A 231 1.24 1.12 -7.40
CA SER A 231 0.68 1.45 -8.72
C SER A 231 -0.17 2.73 -8.67
N VAL A 232 -0.06 3.55 -9.72
CA VAL A 232 -0.95 4.71 -10.00
C VAL A 232 -1.85 4.50 -11.22
N MET A 233 -1.85 3.31 -11.82
CA MET A 233 -2.80 2.95 -12.88
C MET A 233 -4.19 2.71 -12.29
N ASN A 234 -5.24 3.27 -12.90
CA ASN A 234 -6.62 3.19 -12.41
C ASN A 234 -7.42 2.01 -13.01
N GLY A 235 -6.90 1.34 -14.04
CA GLY A 235 -7.50 0.16 -14.64
C GLY A 235 -7.00 -1.16 -14.03
N ASP A 236 -7.58 -2.25 -14.54
CA ASP A 236 -7.18 -3.62 -14.21
C ASP A 236 -6.45 -4.28 -15.39
N GLY A 237 -5.58 -5.25 -15.09
CA GLY A 237 -4.85 -6.02 -16.09
C GLY A 237 -3.65 -5.28 -16.70
N ASP A 238 -3.18 -5.75 -17.85
CA ASP A 238 -2.11 -5.12 -18.62
C ASP A 238 -2.70 -3.96 -19.44
N PRO A 239 -2.24 -2.71 -19.22
CA PRO A 239 -2.78 -1.54 -19.92
C PRO A 239 -2.50 -1.57 -21.44
N SER A 240 -1.55 -2.40 -21.88
CA SER A 240 -1.26 -2.58 -23.30
C SER A 240 -2.17 -3.59 -24.00
N THR A 241 -2.91 -4.43 -23.27
CA THR A 241 -3.81 -5.46 -23.82
C THR A 241 -5.18 -5.47 -23.12
N PRO A 242 -5.94 -4.36 -23.17
CA PRO A 242 -7.19 -4.27 -22.43
C PRO A 242 -8.22 -5.28 -22.94
N GLY A 243 -8.72 -6.11 -22.02
CA GLY A 243 -9.79 -7.08 -22.27
C GLY A 243 -9.33 -8.45 -22.82
N TYR A 244 -8.04 -8.70 -22.97
CA TYR A 244 -7.52 -10.00 -23.42
C TYR A 244 -6.15 -10.34 -22.82
N ALA A 245 -5.73 -11.60 -22.95
CA ALA A 245 -4.52 -12.11 -22.34
C ALA A 245 -3.25 -11.56 -23.03
N SER A 246 -2.28 -11.13 -22.21
CA SER A 246 -0.96 -10.64 -22.64
C SER A 246 -0.03 -11.79 -23.02
N VAL A 247 -0.38 -12.52 -24.08
CA VAL A 247 0.42 -13.64 -24.61
C VAL A 247 1.40 -13.18 -25.70
N LYS A 248 2.37 -14.02 -26.01
CA LYS A 248 3.33 -13.76 -27.10
C LYS A 248 2.58 -13.50 -28.41
N GLY A 249 2.88 -12.36 -29.05
CA GLY A 249 2.26 -11.96 -30.32
C GLY A 249 0.87 -11.31 -30.19
N ALA A 250 0.35 -11.13 -28.97
CA ALA A 250 -0.88 -10.36 -28.77
C ALA A 250 -0.71 -8.93 -29.31
N PRO A 251 -1.70 -8.37 -30.02
CA PRO A 251 -1.72 -6.94 -30.37
C PRO A 251 -1.56 -6.09 -29.10
N ARG A 252 -0.89 -4.96 -29.20
CA ARG A 252 -0.67 -4.06 -28.05
C ARG A 252 -0.97 -2.62 -28.43
N LEU A 253 -1.57 -1.90 -27.49
CA LEU A 253 -1.71 -0.46 -27.58
C LEU A 253 -0.33 0.22 -27.53
N ALA A 254 -0.17 1.32 -28.25
CA ALA A 254 0.95 2.22 -28.06
C ALA A 254 0.76 3.01 -26.74
N LEU A 255 1.86 3.48 -26.14
CA LEU A 255 1.85 4.13 -24.82
C LEU A 255 0.88 5.32 -24.74
N ASP A 256 0.81 6.14 -25.79
CA ASP A 256 -0.08 7.31 -25.87
C ASP A 256 -1.58 6.96 -25.92
N LYS A 257 -1.90 5.67 -26.09
CA LYS A 257 -3.26 5.12 -26.07
C LYS A 257 -3.56 4.33 -24.80
N MET A 258 -2.57 4.10 -23.94
CA MET A 258 -2.75 3.38 -22.69
C MET A 258 -3.39 4.28 -21.63
N ASP A 259 -4.30 3.73 -20.82
CA ASP A 259 -4.89 4.43 -19.68
C ASP A 259 -3.96 4.40 -18.46
N VAL A 260 -2.83 5.11 -18.58
CA VAL A 260 -1.80 5.27 -17.55
C VAL A 260 -1.46 6.75 -17.38
N PRO A 261 -0.95 7.19 -16.22
CA PRO A 261 -0.48 8.56 -16.05
C PRO A 261 0.68 8.91 -16.99
N HIS A 262 0.67 10.11 -17.58
CA HIS A 262 1.76 10.57 -18.47
C HIS A 262 2.68 11.61 -17.82
N ILE A 263 2.36 12.07 -16.61
CA ILE A 263 3.25 12.89 -15.78
C ILE A 263 4.11 12.02 -14.84
N PRO A 264 5.31 12.48 -14.43
CA PRO A 264 6.06 11.83 -13.36
C PRO A 264 5.29 11.83 -12.04
N VAL A 265 5.23 10.67 -11.38
CA VAL A 265 4.62 10.46 -10.07
C VAL A 265 5.63 9.77 -9.15
N VAL A 266 6.14 10.53 -8.18
CA VAL A 266 7.24 10.08 -7.31
C VAL A 266 6.78 10.08 -5.84
N PRO A 267 6.79 8.92 -5.16
CA PRO A 267 6.57 8.88 -3.73
C PRO A 267 7.83 9.36 -3.00
N ILE A 268 7.65 10.21 -2.00
CA ILE A 268 8.72 10.72 -1.14
C ILE A 268 8.39 10.45 0.34
N SER A 269 9.42 10.40 1.17
CA SER A 269 9.25 10.28 2.61
C SER A 269 8.67 11.58 3.19
N TYR A 270 8.05 11.52 4.38
CA TYR A 270 7.59 12.76 5.01
C TYR A 270 8.74 13.65 5.49
N GLY A 271 9.93 13.09 5.71
CA GLY A 271 11.14 13.89 5.93
C GLY A 271 11.45 14.77 4.72
N ASN A 272 11.42 14.20 3.51
CA ASN A 272 11.61 14.95 2.27
C ASN A 272 10.45 15.89 1.97
N ALA A 273 9.20 15.49 2.25
CA ALA A 273 8.06 16.40 2.16
C ALA A 273 8.24 17.60 3.10
N GLY A 274 8.79 17.39 4.30
CA GLY A 274 9.17 18.45 5.22
C GLY A 274 10.19 19.43 4.64
N GLU A 275 11.21 18.95 3.92
CA GLU A 275 12.20 19.80 3.27
C GLU A 275 11.63 20.70 2.16
N LEU A 276 10.54 20.26 1.50
CA LEU A 276 9.84 21.04 0.48
C LEU A 276 8.75 21.93 1.11
N LEU A 277 7.85 21.37 1.92
CA LEU A 277 6.68 22.07 2.48
C LEU A 277 7.03 23.15 3.49
N ARG A 278 8.13 23.02 4.24
CA ARG A 278 8.51 23.97 5.30
C ARG A 278 8.59 25.41 4.81
N ASP A 279 8.96 25.59 3.54
CA ASP A 279 9.18 26.91 2.94
C ASP A 279 8.11 27.28 1.90
N VAL A 280 7.10 26.44 1.67
CA VAL A 280 5.92 26.83 0.88
C VAL A 280 5.19 27.94 1.63
N ARG A 281 4.82 29.00 0.92
CA ARG A 281 4.13 30.18 1.45
C ARG A 281 2.97 30.56 0.51
N GLY A 282 2.14 31.50 0.94
CA GLY A 282 0.99 31.94 0.14
C GLY A 282 -0.22 31.00 0.25
N GLY A 283 -1.37 31.49 -0.21
CA GLY A 283 -2.67 30.84 -0.10
C GLY A 283 -3.19 30.73 1.34
N VAL A 284 -4.48 30.97 1.53
CA VAL A 284 -5.15 30.60 2.79
C VAL A 284 -5.21 29.08 2.83
N LEU A 285 -4.64 28.45 3.86
CA LEU A 285 -4.78 27.01 4.06
C LEU A 285 -6.24 26.69 4.39
N PRO A 286 -6.96 25.91 3.55
CA PRO A 286 -8.34 25.55 3.83
C PRO A 286 -8.46 24.77 5.15
N ARG A 287 -9.63 24.85 5.78
CA ARG A 287 -9.88 24.14 7.04
C ARG A 287 -9.74 22.63 6.82
N GLY A 288 -9.00 21.95 7.71
CA GLY A 288 -8.78 20.51 7.64
C GLY A 288 -7.59 20.07 6.76
N TRP A 289 -6.92 21.00 6.08
CA TRP A 289 -5.77 20.69 5.22
C TRP A 289 -4.42 20.62 5.97
N GLN A 290 -4.41 20.95 7.25
CA GLN A 290 -3.23 20.81 8.10
C GLN A 290 -2.84 19.32 8.23
N GLY A 291 -1.54 19.05 8.22
CA GLY A 291 -0.96 17.74 8.49
C GLY A 291 -0.10 17.72 9.76
N GLY A 292 0.63 16.63 9.93
CA GLY A 292 1.35 16.28 11.16
C GLY A 292 2.79 16.78 11.20
N LEU A 293 3.35 17.28 10.09
CA LEU A 293 4.69 17.88 10.10
C LEU A 293 4.73 19.11 11.04
N PRO A 294 5.86 19.40 11.72
CA PRO A 294 5.93 20.31 12.86
C PRO A 294 6.00 21.79 12.44
N PHE A 295 5.16 22.21 11.50
CA PHE A 295 5.03 23.58 11.02
C PHE A 295 3.66 23.81 10.36
N ARG A 296 3.28 25.07 10.22
CA ARG A 296 2.04 25.46 9.54
C ARG A 296 2.13 25.19 8.04
N TYR A 297 1.12 24.54 7.48
CA TYR A 297 1.08 24.29 6.04
C TYR A 297 0.56 25.52 5.29
N HIS A 298 0.98 25.63 4.05
CA HIS A 298 0.54 26.64 3.09
C HIS A 298 0.25 25.95 1.76
N VAL A 299 -0.67 26.51 0.98
CA VAL A 299 -1.03 25.94 -0.33
C VAL A 299 0.06 26.21 -1.35
N GLY A 300 0.65 27.42 -1.37
CA GLY A 300 1.49 27.84 -2.49
C GLY A 300 0.67 28.57 -3.57
N PRO A 301 1.21 28.68 -4.81
CA PRO A 301 2.54 28.21 -5.21
C PRO A 301 3.65 29.15 -4.71
N GLY A 302 4.82 28.59 -4.37
CA GLY A 302 6.06 29.36 -4.16
C GLY A 302 6.40 29.70 -2.68
N PRO A 303 7.63 30.19 -2.43
CA PRO A 303 8.75 30.34 -3.37
C PRO A 303 9.50 29.02 -3.66
N VAL A 304 9.03 27.88 -3.16
CA VAL A 304 9.72 26.60 -3.31
C VAL A 304 9.63 26.09 -4.74
N MET A 305 10.79 25.88 -5.35
CA MET A 305 10.96 25.23 -6.65
C MET A 305 11.48 23.81 -6.42
N ALA A 306 10.98 22.85 -7.19
CA ALA A 306 11.50 21.49 -7.22
C ALA A 306 11.84 21.08 -8.66
N ARG A 307 12.70 20.06 -8.78
CA ARG A 307 12.99 19.36 -10.04
C ARG A 307 12.89 17.85 -9.84
#